data_AF-A0A7V9UXQ2-F1
#
_entry.id   AF-A0A7V9UXQ2-F1
#
_cell.length_a   1.000
_cell.length_b   1.000
_cell.length_c   1.000
_cell.angle_alpha   90.00
_cell.angle_beta   90.00
_cell.angle_gamma   90.00
#
_symmetry.space_group_name_H-M   'P 1'
#
loop_
_entity.id
_entity.type
_entity.pdbx_description
1 polymer ?
#
loop_
_entity_poly.entity_id
_entity_poly.type
_entity_poly.pdbx_seq_one_letter_code
_entity_poly.pdbx_strand_id
1 'polypeptide(L)' 'MTAKERLHLAIEELSESEAEEALRYVARRRDRGRALLEWLDNAPEDDEATSAEEDAGAREAWAEYRRGESTQLFRTSAVV' A
#
# COMPACT_ATOMS: atom_id res chain seq x y z
N MET A 1 -20.82 10.86 -12.02
CA MET A 1 -21.01 10.24 -10.69
C MET A 1 -19.64 9.99 -10.07
N THR A 2 -19.41 10.46 -8.86
CA THR A 2 -18.15 10.30 -8.11
C THR A 2 -18.03 8.88 -7.55
N ALA A 3 -16.81 8.50 -7.11
CA ALA A 3 -16.60 7.22 -6.44
C ALA A 3 -17.40 7.10 -5.13
N LYS A 4 -17.57 8.21 -4.40
CA LYS A 4 -18.39 8.25 -3.17
C LYS A 4 -19.87 8.05 -3.46
N GLU A 5 -20.39 8.69 -4.51
CA GLU A 5 -21.78 8.51 -4.96
C GLU A 5 -22.05 7.06 -5.38
N ARG A 6 -21.14 6.46 -6.16
CA ARG A 6 -21.23 5.04 -6.54
C ARG A 6 -21.24 4.10 -5.34
N LEU A 7 -20.37 4.37 -4.37
CA LEU A 7 -20.28 3.58 -3.15
C LEU A 7 -21.54 3.72 -2.30
N HIS A 8 -22.10 4.93 -2.20
CA HIS A 8 -23.34 5.15 -1.47
C HIS A 8 -24.49 4.32 -2.06
N LEU A 9 -24.70 4.37 -3.38
CA LEU A 9 -25.72 3.57 -4.05
C LEU A 9 -25.51 2.07 -3.84
N ALA A 10 -24.25 1.60 -3.95
CA ALA A 10 -23.94 0.19 -3.72
C ALA A 10 -24.24 -0.26 -2.29
N ILE A 11 -24.05 0.62 -1.28
CA ILE A 11 -24.34 0.31 0.13
C ILE A 11 -25.86 0.19 0.36
N GLU A 12 -26.67 1.03 -0.27
CA GLU A 12 -28.14 0.98 -0.12
C GLU A 12 -28.75 -0.33 -0.65
N GLU A 13 -28.06 -1.00 -1.58
CA GLU A 13 -28.50 -2.27 -2.15
C GLU A 13 -28.08 -3.50 -1.32
N LEU A 14 -27.22 -3.33 -0.30
CA LEU A 14 -26.74 -4.43 0.53
C LEU A 14 -27.78 -4.85 1.57
N SER A 15 -27.80 -6.15 1.88
CA SER A 15 -28.39 -6.62 3.14
C SER A 15 -27.57 -6.15 4.34
N GLU A 16 -28.19 -6.12 5.52
CA GLU A 16 -27.50 -5.75 6.78
C GLU A 16 -26.25 -6.60 7.03
N SER A 17 -26.28 -7.90 6.73
CA SER A 17 -25.12 -8.78 6.86
C SER A 17 -23.97 -8.40 5.93
N GLU A 18 -24.28 -8.05 4.68
CA GLU A 18 -23.27 -7.63 3.69
C GLU A 18 -22.71 -6.24 4.04
N ALA A 19 -23.55 -5.34 4.53
CA ALA A 19 -23.13 -4.04 5.03
C ALA A 19 -22.16 -4.18 6.21
N GLU A 20 -22.43 -5.11 7.14
CA GLU A 20 -21.55 -5.38 8.27
C GLU A 20 -20.19 -5.94 7.83
N GLU A 21 -20.17 -6.83 6.82
CA GLU A 21 -18.93 -7.30 6.21
C GLU A 21 -18.13 -6.18 5.53
N ALA A 22 -18.81 -5.31 4.78
CA ALA A 22 -18.20 -4.15 4.14
C ALA A 22 -17.58 -3.19 5.17
N LEU A 23 -18.27 -2.94 6.28
CA LEU A 23 -17.76 -2.15 7.40
C LEU A 23 -16.50 -2.77 8.01
N ARG A 24 -16.49 -4.09 8.25
CA ARG A 24 -15.31 -4.81 8.74
C ARG A 24 -14.12 -4.68 7.79
N TYR A 25 -14.35 -4.76 6.48
CA TYR A 25 -13.30 -4.57 5.48
C TYR A 25 -12.70 -3.16 5.53
N VAL A 26 -13.55 -2.12 5.57
CA VAL A 26 -13.11 -0.72 5.61
C VAL A 26 -12.33 -0.43 6.89
N ALA A 27 -12.81 -0.91 8.03
CA ALA A 27 -12.12 -0.77 9.33
C ALA A 27 -10.74 -1.42 9.28
N ARG A 28 -10.66 -2.71 8.90
CA ARG A 28 -9.40 -3.44 8.81
C ARG A 28 -8.40 -2.84 7.82
N ARG A 29 -8.88 -2.19 6.75
CA ARG A 29 -8.01 -1.49 5.79
C ARG A 29 -7.43 -0.20 6.38
N ARG A 30 -8.21 0.54 7.17
CA ARG A 30 -7.72 1.73 7.89
C ARG A 30 -6.70 1.34 8.97
N ASP A 31 -6.96 0.27 9.70
CA ASP A 31 -6.11 -0.16 10.82
C ASP A 31 -4.78 -0.73 10.33
N ARG A 32 -4.77 -1.55 9.26
CA ARG A 32 -3.52 -2.11 8.71
C ARG A 32 -2.57 -1.04 8.17
N GLY A 33 -3.11 0.00 7.54
CA GLY A 33 -2.29 1.13 7.09
C GLY A 33 -1.74 1.93 8.28
N ARG A 34 -2.58 2.20 9.28
CA ARG A 34 -2.18 2.99 10.45
C ARG A 34 -1.13 2.29 11.30
N ALA A 35 -1.32 1.02 11.64
CA ALA A 35 -0.42 0.30 12.54
C ALA A 35 0.99 0.11 11.94
N LEU A 36 1.08 -0.18 10.63
CA LEU A 36 2.38 -0.29 9.96
C LEU A 36 3.08 1.06 9.85
N LEU A 37 2.35 2.11 9.48
CA LEU A 37 2.92 3.46 9.38
C LEU A 37 3.35 3.97 10.75
N GLU A 38 2.54 3.76 11.79
CA GLU A 38 2.88 4.13 13.16
C GLU A 38 4.10 3.35 13.68
N TRP A 39 4.22 2.07 13.32
CA TRP A 39 5.43 1.28 13.64
C TRP A 39 6.67 1.81 12.94
N LEU A 40 6.58 2.18 11.66
CA LEU A 40 7.69 2.76 10.90
C LEU A 40 8.06 4.17 11.38
N ASP A 41 7.07 5.01 11.70
CA ASP A 41 7.30 6.38 12.20
C ASP A 41 7.96 6.39 13.58
N ASN A 42 7.75 5.35 14.39
CA ASN A 42 8.37 5.20 15.72
C ASN A 42 9.56 4.23 15.71
N ALA A 43 9.95 3.68 14.56
CA ALA A 43 11.13 2.85 14.47
C ALA A 43 12.37 3.71 14.79
N PRO A 44 13.36 3.18 15.54
CA PRO A 44 14.64 3.85 15.68
C PRO A 44 15.23 4.17 14.32
N GLU A 45 15.92 5.31 14.21
CA GLU A 45 16.73 5.60 13.03
C GLU A 45 17.77 4.50 12.84
N ASP A 46 17.93 4.03 11.61
CA ASP A 46 18.98 3.09 11.25
C ASP A 46 20.30 3.85 11.11
N ASP A 47 21.15 3.73 12.13
CA ASP A 47 22.45 4.39 12.24
C ASP A 47 23.63 3.49 11.85
N GLU A 48 23.35 2.29 11.31
CA GLU A 48 24.38 1.40 10.80
C GLU A 48 25.05 2.00 9.57
N ALA A 49 26.39 1.97 9.55
CA ALA A 49 27.14 2.44 8.39
C ALA A 49 26.92 1.49 7.21
N THR A 50 26.51 2.02 6.05
CA THR A 50 26.37 1.20 4.85
C THR A 50 27.71 0.65 4.40
N SER A 51 27.69 -0.60 3.93
CA SER A 51 28.83 -1.25 3.31
C SER A 51 28.97 -0.82 1.84
N ALA A 52 30.18 -1.01 1.29
CA ALA A 52 30.44 -0.71 -0.11
C ALA A 52 29.60 -1.54 -1.10
N GLU A 53 29.21 -2.75 -0.69
CA GLU A 53 28.36 -3.65 -1.49
C GLU A 53 26.91 -3.15 -1.51
N GLU A 54 26.37 -2.74 -0.36
CA GLU A 54 25.03 -2.15 -0.27
C GLU A 54 24.91 -0.86 -1.08
N ASP A 55 25.92 0.01 -0.98
CA ASP A 55 26.00 1.22 -1.79
C ASP A 55 26.05 0.91 -3.29
N ALA A 56 26.75 -0.15 -3.69
CA ALA A 56 26.84 -0.56 -5.09
C ALA A 56 25.50 -1.10 -5.58
N GLY A 57 24.84 -1.95 -4.80
CA GLY A 57 23.50 -2.46 -5.10
C GLY A 57 22.46 -1.35 -5.20
N ALA A 58 22.50 -0.36 -4.29
CA ALA A 58 21.61 0.79 -4.35
C ALA A 58 21.81 1.60 -5.64
N ARG A 59 23.07 1.85 -6.05
CA ARG A 59 23.39 2.55 -7.30
C ARG A 59 22.89 1.78 -8.53
N GLU A 60 23.05 0.46 -8.53
CA GLU A 60 22.58 -0.42 -9.61
C GLU A 60 21.06 -0.38 -9.73
N ALA A 61 20.34 -0.57 -8.62
CA ALA A 61 18.88 -0.50 -8.58
C ALA A 61 18.35 0.85 -9.07
N TRP A 62 18.97 1.97 -8.68
CA TRP A 62 18.62 3.29 -9.20
C TRP A 62 18.89 3.43 -10.70
N ALA A 63 19.92 2.78 -11.23
CA ALA A 63 20.21 2.77 -12.66
C ALA A 63 19.17 1.95 -13.43
N GLU A 64 18.80 0.77 -12.93
CA GLU A 64 17.72 -0.06 -13.49
C GLU A 64 16.37 0.67 -13.50
N TYR A 65 16.00 1.32 -12.39
CA TYR A 65 14.79 2.13 -12.30
C TYR A 65 14.76 3.21 -13.38
N ARG A 66 15.87 3.94 -13.56
CA ARG A 66 15.97 4.99 -14.60
C ARG A 66 15.91 4.43 -16.02
N ARG A 67 16.33 3.18 -16.23
CA ARG A 67 16.20 2.48 -17.52
C ARG A 67 14.81 1.86 -17.74
N GLY A 68 13.93 1.89 -16.73
CA GLY A 68 12.61 1.25 -16.79
C GLY A 68 12.65 -0.27 -16.62
N GLU A 69 13.76 -0.80 -16.10
CA GLU A 69 13.99 -2.23 -15.88
C GLU A 69 13.55 -2.69 -14.48
N SER A 70 13.23 -1.75 -13.58
CA SER A 70 12.76 -2.07 -12.24
C SER A 70 11.38 -2.73 -12.25
N THR A 71 11.22 -3.82 -11.50
CA THR A 71 9.91 -4.45 -11.31
C THR A 71 9.14 -3.71 -10.20
N GLN A 72 7.92 -3.22 -10.49
CA GLN A 72 7.07 -2.65 -9.44
C GLN A 72 6.59 -3.76 -8.49
N LEU A 73 6.96 -3.67 -7.21
CA LEU A 73 6.56 -4.59 -6.14
C LEU A 73 5.04 -4.62 -5.88
N PHE A 74 4.29 -3.63 -6.37
CA PHE A 74 2.83 -3.58 -6.27
C PHE A 74 2.19 -3.35 -7.64
N ARG A 75 2.32 -4.33 -8.54
CA ARG A 75 1.48 -4.35 -9.73
C ARG A 75 0.06 -4.71 -9.28
N THR A 76 -0.79 -3.70 -9.09
CA THR A 76 -2.23 -3.91 -9.02
C THR A 76 -2.63 -4.43 -10.39
N SER A 77 -2.85 -5.74 -10.51
CA SER A 77 -3.50 -6.33 -11.67
C SER A 77 -4.93 -5.79 -11.74
N ALA A 78 -5.09 -4.60 -12.34
CA ALA A 78 -6.34 -4.23 -12.97
C ALA A 78 -6.39 -5.01 -14.29
N VAL A 79 -6.90 -6.24 -14.21
CA VAL A 79 -7.43 -6.93 -15.39
C VAL A 79 -8.75 -6.22 -15.70
N VAL A 80 -8.75 -5.50 -16.82
CA VAL A 80 -9.97 -5.06 -17.54
C VAL A 80 -10.28 -6.13 -18.56
#